data_AF-A0A375HUB0-F1
#
_entry.id   AF-A0A375HUB0-F1
#
_cell.length_a   1.000
_cell.length_b   1.000
_cell.length_c   1.000
_cell.angle_alpha   90.00
_cell.angle_beta   90.00
_cell.angle_gamma   90.00
#
_symmetry.space_group_name_H-M   'P 1'
#
loop_
_entity.id
_entity.type
_entity.pdbx_description
1 polymer ?
#
loop_
_entity_poly.entity_id
_entity_poly.type
_entity_poly.pdbx_seq_one_letter_code
_entity_poly.pdbx_strand_id
1 'polypeptide(L)'
;MALSDWLASMTDFDADALKRLVTVTMPFGKHKGTLIADLPGNYLNWFAREGFPPGQIGALLALMHELDHNGLAYLLKPLRCHASPE
;
A
#
# COMPACT_ATOMS: atom_id res chain seq x y z
N MET A 1 10.02 -8.90 27.02
CA MET A 1 9.83 -8.06 25.82
C MET A 1 11.14 -7.35 25.58
N ALA A 2 11.83 -7.65 24.48
CA ALA A 2 13.18 -7.17 24.25
C ALA A 2 13.17 -5.76 23.63
N LEU A 3 14.21 -4.97 23.91
CA LEU A 3 14.42 -3.66 23.26
C LEU A 3 14.47 -3.81 21.71
N SER A 4 14.92 -4.96 21.22
CA SER A 4 14.86 -5.35 19.81
C SER A 4 13.43 -5.45 19.27
N ASP A 5 12.47 -5.93 20.08
CA ASP A 5 11.06 -6.04 19.67
C ASP A 5 10.42 -4.64 19.59
N TRP A 6 10.84 -3.72 20.47
CA TRP A 6 10.37 -2.34 20.48
C TRP A 6 10.97 -1.50 19.35
N LEU A 7 12.26 -1.71 19.05
CA LEU A 7 12.92 -1.09 17.90
C LEU A 7 12.41 -1.65 16.57
N ALA A 8 12.14 -2.96 16.47
CA ALA A 8 11.54 -3.56 15.28
C ALA A 8 10.14 -2.99 14.99
N SER A 9 9.33 -2.77 16.03
CA SER A 9 8.02 -2.09 15.95
C SER A 9 8.12 -0.60 15.56
N MET A 10 9.26 0.05 15.83
CA MET A 10 9.52 1.46 15.49
C MET A 10 10.24 1.67 14.16
N THR A 11 10.79 0.61 13.56
CA THR A 11 11.41 0.64 12.22
C THR A 11 10.44 0.28 11.09
N ASP A 12 9.13 0.32 11.34
CA ASP A 12 8.06 0.06 10.36
C ASP A 12 7.93 1.16 9.28
N PHE A 13 9.02 1.87 8.94
CA PHE A 13 9.24 2.21 7.53
C PHE A 13 9.52 0.89 6.81
N ASP A 14 8.43 0.16 6.56
CA ASP A 14 8.42 -1.12 5.89
C ASP A 14 9.01 -0.87 4.49
N ALA A 15 10.30 -1.16 4.32
CA ALA A 15 11.01 -0.98 3.05
C ALA A 15 10.32 -1.74 1.91
N ASP A 16 9.49 -2.73 2.27
CA ASP A 16 8.68 -3.51 1.35
C ASP A 16 7.27 -2.94 1.13
N ALA A 17 6.83 -1.89 1.82
CA ALA A 17 5.50 -1.29 1.62
C ALA A 17 5.24 -0.91 0.16
N LEU A 18 6.21 -0.26 -0.50
CA LEU A 18 6.09 0.07 -1.93
C LEU A 18 6.00 -1.17 -2.82
N LYS A 19 6.71 -2.25 -2.47
CA LYS A 19 6.58 -3.53 -3.18
C LYS A 19 5.21 -4.15 -2.95
N ARG A 20 4.67 -4.05 -1.74
CA ARG A 20 3.35 -4.55 -1.38
C ARG A 20 2.23 -3.83 -2.12
N LEU A 21 2.39 -2.54 -2.44
CA LEU A 21 1.44 -1.83 -3.30
C LEU A 21 1.26 -2.53 -4.66
N VAL A 22 2.33 -3.11 -5.22
CA VAL A 22 2.31 -3.76 -6.54
C VAL A 22 2.13 -5.28 -6.50
N THR A 23 2.01 -5.90 -5.32
CA THR A 23 1.81 -7.36 -5.18
C THR A 23 0.55 -7.74 -4.40
N VAL A 24 0.11 -6.90 -3.46
CA VAL A 24 -1.09 -7.15 -2.67
C VAL A 24 -2.32 -6.76 -3.47
N THR A 25 -3.31 -7.64 -3.49
CA THR A 25 -4.63 -7.36 -4.05
C THR A 25 -5.61 -6.96 -2.97
N MET A 26 -6.58 -6.12 -3.34
CA MET A 26 -7.65 -5.68 -2.49
C MET A 26 -8.50 -6.89 -2.04
N PRO A 27 -8.65 -7.16 -0.73
CA PRO A 27 -9.28 -8.39 -0.26
C PRO A 27 -10.82 -8.34 -0.25
N PHE A 28 -11.41 -7.15 -0.35
CA PHE A 28 -12.86 -6.94 -0.24
C PHE A 28 -13.36 -5.75 -1.06
N GLY A 29 -14.67 -5.52 -1.03
CA GLY A 29 -15.33 -4.39 -1.68
C GLY A 29 -15.45 -4.54 -3.20
N LYS A 30 -15.86 -3.46 -3.87
CA LYS A 30 -16.13 -3.42 -5.31
C LYS A 30 -14.89 -3.76 -6.17
N HIS A 31 -13.69 -3.47 -5.67
CA HIS A 31 -12.41 -3.68 -6.37
C HIS A 31 -11.66 -4.92 -5.88
N LYS A 32 -12.34 -5.87 -5.23
CA LYS A 32 -11.72 -7.12 -4.77
C LYS A 32 -10.92 -7.81 -5.89
N GLY A 33 -9.70 -8.24 -5.58
CA GLY A 33 -8.77 -8.88 -6.53
C GLY A 33 -7.94 -7.91 -7.38
N THR A 34 -8.17 -6.60 -7.30
CA THR A 34 -7.34 -5.58 -7.96
C THR A 34 -6.10 -5.30 -7.13
N LEU A 35 -4.92 -5.15 -7.74
CA LEU A 35 -3.71 -4.72 -7.03
C LEU A 35 -3.95 -3.36 -6.37
N ILE A 36 -3.38 -3.13 -5.17
CA ILE A 36 -3.53 -1.83 -4.49
C ILE A 36 -3.05 -0.68 -5.37
N ALA A 37 -1.93 -0.86 -6.08
CA ALA A 37 -1.37 0.13 -7.00
C ALA A 37 -2.20 0.39 -8.27
N ASP A 38 -3.23 -0.42 -8.54
CA ASP A 38 -4.14 -0.28 -9.68
C ASP A 38 -5.55 0.17 -9.25
N LEU A 39 -5.74 0.48 -7.96
CA LEU A 39 -7.02 0.99 -7.48
C LEU A 39 -7.33 2.37 -8.09
N PRO A 40 -8.58 2.62 -8.50
CA PRO A 40 -8.96 3.92 -9.02
C PRO A 40 -8.79 5.04 -7.98
N GLY A 41 -8.26 6.20 -8.39
CA GLY A 41 -8.05 7.34 -7.50
C GLY A 41 -9.33 7.84 -6.81
N ASN A 42 -10.49 7.75 -7.46
CA ASN A 42 -11.78 8.10 -6.83
C ASN A 42 -12.14 7.15 -5.66
N TYR A 43 -11.72 5.89 -5.72
CA TYR A 43 -11.93 4.90 -4.68
C TYR A 43 -10.99 5.16 -3.48
N LEU A 44 -9.73 5.50 -3.76
CA LEU A 44 -8.78 5.93 -2.74
C LEU A 44 -9.23 7.23 -2.04
N ASN A 45 -9.72 8.20 -2.81
CA ASN A 45 -10.25 9.46 -2.27
C ASN A 45 -11.52 9.26 -1.42
N TRP A 46 -12.34 8.25 -1.74
CA TRP A 46 -13.46 7.87 -0.88
C TRP A 46 -12.98 7.37 0.49
N PHE A 47 -11.97 6.49 0.54
CA PHE A 47 -11.37 6.05 1.80
C PHE A 47 -10.70 7.20 2.57
N ALA A 48 -10.06 8.16 1.89
CA ALA A 48 -9.48 9.33 2.55
C ALA A 48 -10.53 10.20 3.27
N ARG A 49 -11.80 10.13 2.85
CA ARG A 49 -12.92 10.86 3.45
C ARG A 49 -13.63 10.05 4.55
N GLU A 50 -13.86 8.76 4.31
CA GLU A 50 -14.60 7.89 5.25
C GLU A 50 -13.70 7.29 6.34
N GLY A 51 -12.40 7.22 6.09
CA GLY A 51 -11.40 6.57 6.93
C GLY A 51 -10.90 5.25 6.35
N PHE A 52 -9.61 4.99 6.53
CA PHE A 52 -8.97 3.74 6.11
C PHE A 52 -9.25 2.62 7.12
N PRO A 53 -9.42 1.37 6.68
CA PRO A 53 -9.62 0.24 7.57
C PRO A 53 -8.38 0.03 8.47
N PRO A 54 -8.52 -0.51 9.69
CA PRO A 54 -7.36 -0.76 10.52
C PRO A 54 -6.43 -1.84 9.93
N GLY A 55 -5.16 -1.80 10.35
CA GLY A 55 -4.17 -2.79 9.97
C GLY A 55 -3.54 -2.54 8.60
N GLN A 56 -2.88 -3.59 8.08
CA GLN A 56 -1.96 -3.44 6.96
C GLN A 56 -2.63 -2.98 5.66
N ILE A 57 -3.86 -3.42 5.38
CA ILE A 57 -4.57 -2.99 4.16
C ILE A 57 -4.85 -1.49 4.18
N GLY A 58 -5.29 -0.93 5.32
CA GLY A 58 -5.53 0.50 5.41
C GLY A 58 -4.25 1.32 5.31
N ALA A 59 -3.16 0.84 5.90
CA ALA A 59 -1.86 1.47 5.74
C ALA A 59 -1.41 1.52 4.26
N LEU A 60 -1.60 0.43 3.51
CA LEU A 60 -1.30 0.39 2.07
C LEU A 60 -2.24 1.30 1.26
N LEU A 61 -3.52 1.37 1.60
CA LEU A 61 -4.49 2.26 0.95
C LEU A 61 -4.16 3.74 1.20
N ALA A 62 -3.78 4.09 2.43
CA ALA A 62 -3.36 5.44 2.80
C ALA A 62 -2.08 5.83 2.04
N LEU A 63 -1.07 4.94 2.02
CA LEU A 63 0.15 5.15 1.27
C LEU A 63 -0.11 5.33 -0.23
N MET A 64 -0.97 4.48 -0.82
CA MET A 64 -1.31 4.59 -2.23
C MET A 64 -2.05 5.90 -2.53
N HIS A 65 -2.96 6.33 -1.64
CA HIS A 65 -3.63 7.61 -1.76
C HIS A 65 -2.64 8.78 -1.72
N GLU A 66 -1.67 8.76 -0.80
CA GLU A 66 -0.62 9.79 -0.73
C GLU A 66 0.20 9.84 -2.02
N LEU A 67 0.60 8.69 -2.57
CA LEU A 67 1.33 8.63 -3.83
C LEU A 67 0.49 9.15 -5.01
N ASP A 68 -0.78 8.77 -5.09
CA ASP A 68 -1.69 9.22 -6.15
C ASP A 68 -1.94 10.73 -6.07
N HIS A 69 -2.26 11.24 -4.87
CA HIS A 69 -2.57 12.65 -4.62
C HIS A 69 -1.38 13.57 -4.94
N ASN A 70 -0.15 13.11 -4.67
CA ASN A 70 1.07 13.86 -4.98
C ASN A 70 1.61 13.61 -6.41
N GLY A 71 0.93 12.80 -7.23
CA GLY A 71 1.39 12.46 -8.58
C GLY A 71 2.66 11.60 -8.61
N LEU A 72 2.93 10.85 -7.55
CA LEU A 72 4.12 10.02 -7.34
C LEU A 72 3.93 8.53 -7.70
N ALA A 73 2.75 8.13 -8.18
CA ALA A 73 2.46 6.74 -8.55
C ALA A 73 3.46 6.16 -9.59
N TYR A 74 4.11 7.01 -10.40
CA TYR A 74 5.15 6.60 -11.35
C TYR A 74 6.36 5.94 -10.68
N LEU A 75 6.62 6.21 -9.40
CA LEU A 75 7.71 5.59 -8.63
C LEU A 75 7.52 4.08 -8.47
N LEU A 76 6.31 3.57 -8.65
CA LEU A 76 6.02 2.13 -8.58
C LEU A 76 6.39 1.38 -9.87
N LYS A 77 6.64 2.08 -10.98
CA LYS A 77 6.94 1.44 -12.28
C LYS A 77 8.13 0.46 -12.22
N PRO A 78 9.30 0.82 -11.64
CA PRO A 78 10.43 -0.10 -11.57
C PRO A 78 10.11 -1.37 -10.77
N LEU A 79 9.27 -1.26 -9.74
CA LEU A 79 8.90 -2.38 -8.88
C LEU A 79 8.00 -3.41 -9.60
N ARG A 80 7.23 -2.98 -10.60
CA ARG A 80 6.42 -3.87 -11.45
C ARG A 80 7.27 -4.73 -12.39
N CYS A 81 8.44 -4.23 -12.81
CA CYS A 81 9.34 -4.94 -13.72
C CYS A 81 10.21 -6.00 -13.02
N HIS A 82 10.50 -5.82 -11.73
CA HIS A 82 11.30 -6.77 -10.95
C HIS A 82 10.48 -7.91 -10.32
N ALA A 83 9.17 -7.98 -10.55
CA ALA A 83 8.31 -9.08 -10.10
C ALA A 83 8.37 -10.30 -11.03
N SER A 84 9.54 -10.61 -11.60
CA SER A 84 9.76 -11.88 -12.32
C SER A 84 10.05 -12.97 -11.29
N PRO A 85 9.29 -14.09 -11.28
CA PRO A 85 9.70 -15.27 -10.54
C PRO A 85 10.90 -15.90 -11.26
N GLU A 86 11.97 -16.18 -10.53
CA GLU A 86 12.86 -17.29 -10.89
C GLU A 86 12.15 -18.61 -10.59
#